data_AF-A0A923ZKI7-F1
#
_entry.id   AF-A0A923ZKI7-F1
#
_cell.length_a   1.000
_cell.length_b   1.000
_cell.length_c   1.000
_cell.angle_alpha   90.00
_cell.angle_beta   90.00
_cell.angle_gamma   90.00
#
_symmetry.space_group_name_H-M   'P 1'
#
loop_
_entity.id
_entity.type
_entity.pdbx_description
1 polymer ?
#
loop_
_entity_poly.entity_id
_entity_poly.type
_entity_poly.pdbx_seq_one_letter_code
_entity_poly.pdbx_strand_id
1 'polypeptide(L)' 'MYEVIGEATHSETEESLVVYRALYGEFGLWVRPREMFLGDVDVDGGSVRRFAPVEA' A
#
# COMPACT_ATOMS: atom_id res chain seq x y z
N MET A 1 9.68 -5.33 3.91
CA MET A 1 8.93 -5.92 2.77
C MET A 1 7.46 -6.00 3.16
N TYR A 2 6.57 -5.93 2.19
CA TYR A 2 5.12 -6.05 2.37
C TYR A 2 4.57 -7.05 1.37
N GLU A 3 3.53 -7.78 1.75
CA GLU A 3 2.78 -8.66 0.87
C GLU A 3 1.42 -8.02 0.57
N VAL A 4 1.11 -7.82 -0.71
CA VAL A 4 -0.23 -7.39 -1.13
C VAL A 4 -1.12 -8.62 -1.18
N ILE A 5 -2.20 -8.60 -0.38
CA ILE A 5 -3.18 -9.69 -0.33
C ILE A 5 -4.23 -9.50 -1.43
N GLY A 6 -4.64 -8.26 -1.68
CA GLY A 6 -5.58 -7.93 -2.73
C GLY A 6 -6.13 -6.52 -2.64
N GLU A 7 -7.13 -6.24 -3.46
CA GLU A 7 -7.88 -4.98 -3.45
C GLU A 7 -9.29 -5.21 -2.88
N ALA A 8 -9.82 -4.18 -2.23
CA ALA A 8 -11.16 -4.18 -1.65
C ALA A 8 -11.87 -2.86 -1.96
N THR A 9 -13.21 -2.91 -1.99
CA THR A 9 -14.05 -1.71 -2.12
C THR A 9 -14.58 -1.31 -0.75
N HIS A 10 -14.35 -0.07 -0.33
CA HIS A 10 -14.90 0.46 0.91
C HIS A 10 -16.42 0.59 0.79
N SER A 11 -17.19 -0.10 1.64
CA SER A 11 -18.64 -0.24 1.42
C SER A 11 -19.45 1.05 1.59
N GLU A 12 -18.94 2.01 2.36
CA GLU A 12 -19.66 3.27 2.62
C GLU A 12 -19.29 4.39 1.64
N THR A 13 -18.10 4.31 1.04
CA THR A 13 -17.56 5.39 0.17
C THR A 13 -17.29 4.92 -1.26
N GLU A 14 -17.40 3.61 -1.51
CA GLU A 14 -17.06 2.93 -2.76
C GLU A 14 -15.59 3.12 -3.21
N GLU A 15 -14.73 3.61 -2.32
CA GLU A 15 -13.32 3.85 -2.62
C GLU A 15 -12.54 2.53 -2.74
N SER A 16 -11.63 2.46 -3.71
CA SER A 16 -10.72 1.32 -3.87
C SER A 16 -9.60 1.37 -2.82
N LEU A 17 -9.43 0.28 -2.10
CA LEU A 17 -8.42 0.10 -1.06
C LEU A 17 -7.48 -1.06 -1.42
N VAL A 18 -6.22 -0.96 -1.01
CA VAL A 18 -5.26 -2.06 -1.04
C VAL A 18 -5.16 -2.67 0.35
N VAL A 19 -5.33 -4.00 0.43
CA VAL A 19 -5.14 -4.80 1.63
C VAL A 19 -3.76 -5.45 1.57
N TYR A 20 -2.92 -5.18 2.56
CA TYR A 20 -1.53 -5.66 2.57
C TYR A 20 -1.03 -5.99 3.98
N ARG A 21 -0.05 -6.88 4.07
CA ARG A 21 0.57 -7.34 5.31
C ARG A 21 2.01 -6.86 5.41
N ALA A 22 2.39 -6.32 6.56
CA ALA A 22 3.81 -6.10 6.86
C ALA A 22 4.53 -7.44 7.05
N LEU A 23 5.69 -7.64 6.41
CA LEU A 23 6.49 -8.87 6.60
C LEU A 23 7.59 -8.69 7.65
N TYR A 24 7.34 -7.81 8.63
CA TYR A 24 8.24 -7.50 9.74
C TYR A 24 7.42 -7.13 10.97
N GLY A 25 8.06 -7.17 12.15
CA GLY A 25 7.39 -6.91 13.42
C GLY A 25 6.29 -7.93 13.70
N GLU A 26 5.10 -7.46 14.07
CA GLU A 26 3.94 -8.31 14.41
C GLU A 26 3.17 -8.83 13.19
N PHE A 27 3.69 -8.64 11.98
CA PHE A 27 3.05 -9.07 10.73
C PHE A 27 1.62 -8.54 10.54
N GLY A 28 1.41 -7.28 10.95
CA GLY A 28 0.10 -6.61 10.95
C GLY A 28 -0.53 -6.49 9.57
N LEU A 29 -1.87 -6.53 9.55
CA LEU A 29 -2.70 -6.38 8.37
C LEU A 29 -3.23 -4.95 8.28
N TRP A 30 -3.04 -4.31 7.13
CA TRP A 30 -3.36 -2.90 6.91
C TRP A 30 -4.21 -2.70 5.66
N VAL A 31 -4.97 -1.62 5.66
CA VAL A 31 -5.69 -1.12 4.49
C VAL A 31 -5.29 0.32 4.20
N ARG A 32 -5.22 0.68 2.92
CA ARG A 32 -4.91 2.05 2.48
C ARG A 32 -5.63 2.36 1.18
N PRO A 33 -6.09 3.60 0.92
CA PRO A 33 -6.60 3.99 -0.38
C PRO A 33 -5.63 3.66 -1.51
N ARG A 34 -6.14 3.08 -2.60
CA ARG A 34 -5.36 2.62 -3.75
C ARG A 34 -4.52 3.74 -4.34
N GLU A 35 -5.10 4.92 -4.51
CA GLU A 35 -4.40 6.09 -5.04
C GLU A 35 -3.21 6.48 -4.16
N MET A 36 -3.39 6.48 -2.83
CA MET A 36 -2.30 6.77 -1.91
C MET A 36 -1.26 5.67 -1.82
N PHE A 37 -1.66 4.41 -2.05
CA PHE A 37 -0.76 3.26 -2.04
C PHE A 37 0.14 3.29 -3.28
N LEU A 38 -0.44 3.50 -4.46
CA LEU A 38 0.30 3.56 -5.73
C LEU A 38 0.97 4.91 -5.99
N GLY A 39 0.60 5.93 -5.22
CA GLY A 39 1.10 7.29 -5.38
C GLY A 39 2.55 7.47 -4.93
N ASP A 40 3.07 8.64 -5.28
CA ASP A 40 4.41 9.06 -4.90
C ASP A 40 4.43 9.72 -3.51
N VAL A 41 5.62 9.81 -2.95
CA VAL A 41 5.94 10.54 -1.72
C VAL A 41 7.15 11.42 -1.97
N ASP A 42 7.09 12.64 -1.45
CA ASP A 42 8.24 13.54 -1.43
C ASP A 42 9.18 13.13 -0.30
N VAL A 43 10.43 12.87 -0.65
CA VAL A 43 11.53 12.64 0.27
C VAL A 43 12.64 13.65 -0.03
N ASP A 44 13.59 13.81 0.89
CA ASP A 44 14.79 14.64 0.65
C ASP A 44 15.62 14.02 -0.48
N GLY A 45 15.34 14.45 -1.72
CA GLY A 45 15.86 13.84 -2.95
C GLY A 45 14.85 13.80 -4.11
N GLY A 46 13.59 14.15 -3.88
CA GLY A 46 12.56 14.25 -4.91
C GLY A 46 11.36 13.33 -4.66
N SER A 47 10.49 13.21 -5.67
CA SER A 47 9.29 12.39 -5.62
C SER A 47 9.60 10.95 -6.03
N VAL A 48 9.26 9.99 -5.18
CA VAL A 48 9.47 8.55 -5.43
C VAL A 48 8.19 7.76 -5.14
N ARG A 49 7.99 6.63 -5.84
CA ARG A 49 6.87 5.73 -5.56
C ARG A 49 6.90 5.25 -4.12
N ARG A 50 5.76 5.34 -3.43
CA ARG A 50 5.64 4.91 -2.03
C ARG A 50 5.99 3.44 -1.84
N PHE A 51 5.59 2.59 -2.79
CA PHE A 51 5.94 1.17 -2.81
C PHE A 51 6.47 0.77 -4.20
N ALA A 52 7.46 -0.11 -4.20
CA ALA A 52 8.00 -0.72 -5.41
C ALA A 52 7.79 -2.24 -5.35
N PRO A 53 7.46 -2.90 -6.48
CA PRO A 53 7.44 -4.35 -6.54
C PRO A 53 8.85 -4.88 -6.25
N VAL A 54 8.91 -5.99 -5.52
CA VAL A 54 10.15 -6.74 -5.31
C VAL A 54 10.14 -7.89 -6.32
N GLU A 55 11.22 -8.02 -7.09
CA GLU A 55 11.40 -9.18 -7.98
C GLU A 55 11.58 -10.45 -7.14
N ALA A 56 10.97 -11.55 -7.58
CA ALA A 56 11.03 -12.85 -6.94
C ALA A 56 12.32 -13.61 -7.29
#